data_AF-A0A9W8APL9-F1
#
_entry.id   AF-A0A9W8APL9-F1
#
_cell.length_a   1.000
_cell.length_b   1.000
_cell.length_c   1.000
_cell.angle_alpha   90.00
_cell.angle_beta   90.00
_cell.angle_gamma   90.00
#
_symmetry.space_group_name_H-M   'P 1'
#
loop_
_entity.id
_entity.type
_entity.pdbx_description
1 polymer ?
#
loop_
_entity_poly.entity_id
_entity_poly.type
_entity_poly.pdbx_seq_one_letter_code
_entity_poly.pdbx_strand_id
1 'polypeptide(L)'
;RTGKPRSLLSDDLSVAVVKLNEELQHTTLWEDVALRRLILSEALPKLLLDQLSLDSILERVPEAYLRAIFGAYLASRFVYKYGTEPSQFAFFEFMTPYFQKLGEGQ
;
A
#
# COMPACT_ATOMS: atom_id res chain seq x y z
N ARG A 1 -25.86 -1.57 9.80
CA ARG A 1 -25.65 -2.99 9.43
C ARG A 1 -26.20 -3.16 8.02
N THR A 2 -25.37 -3.51 7.03
CA THR A 2 -25.69 -3.48 5.58
C THR A 2 -26.64 -4.58 5.09
N GLY A 3 -27.07 -5.51 5.96
CA GLY A 3 -28.02 -6.57 5.60
C GLY A 3 -27.47 -7.68 4.69
N LYS A 4 -26.29 -7.50 4.09
CA LYS A 4 -25.67 -8.48 3.19
C LYS A 4 -25.05 -9.67 3.93
N PRO A 5 -25.07 -10.89 3.35
CA PRO A 5 -24.29 -12.04 3.80
C PRO A 5 -22.79 -11.72 3.93
N ARG A 6 -22.12 -12.28 4.94
CA ARG A 6 -20.69 -12.05 5.20
C ARG A 6 -19.78 -12.46 4.04
N SER A 7 -20.14 -13.50 3.28
CA SER A 7 -19.39 -13.93 2.10
C SER A 7 -19.33 -12.83 1.04
N LEU A 8 -20.47 -12.20 0.72
CA LEU A 8 -20.52 -11.11 -0.25
C LEU A 8 -19.73 -9.88 0.20
N LEU A 9 -19.71 -9.60 1.51
CA LEU A 9 -18.89 -8.50 2.04
C LEU A 9 -17.39 -8.79 1.91
N SER A 10 -16.97 -10.04 2.09
CA SER A 10 -15.58 -10.45 1.89
C SER A 10 -15.16 -10.36 0.42
N ASP A 11 -16.04 -10.76 -0.48
CA ASP A 11 -15.81 -10.65 -1.93
C ASP A 11 -15.72 -9.19 -2.36
N ASP A 12 -16.67 -8.35 -1.92
CA ASP A 12 -16.68 -6.90 -2.20
C ASP A 12 -15.36 -6.25 -1.74
N LEU A 13 -14.86 -6.61 -0.56
CA LEU A 13 -13.56 -6.14 -0.05
C LEU A 13 -12.39 -6.63 -0.91
N SER A 14 -12.36 -7.91 -1.26
CA SER A 14 -11.27 -8.48 -2.06
C SER A 14 -11.17 -7.82 -3.43
N VAL A 15 -12.33 -7.58 -4.08
CA VAL A 15 -12.39 -6.92 -5.37
C VAL A 15 -11.88 -5.48 -5.27
N ALA A 16 -12.30 -4.75 -4.25
CA ALA A 16 -11.84 -3.38 -4.02
C ALA A 16 -10.32 -3.31 -3.79
N VAL A 17 -9.75 -4.25 -3.02
CA VAL A 17 -8.30 -4.32 -2.79
C VAL A 17 -7.53 -4.60 -4.09
N VAL A 18 -7.97 -5.57 -4.90
CA VAL A 18 -7.30 -5.90 -6.16
C VAL A 18 -7.33 -4.72 -7.13
N LYS A 19 -8.50 -4.09 -7.29
CA LYS A 19 -8.66 -2.94 -8.19
C LYS A 19 -7.76 -1.77 -7.78
N LEU A 20 -7.78 -1.39 -6.51
CA LEU A 20 -6.94 -0.28 -6.04
C LEU A 20 -5.44 -0.63 -6.10
N ASN A 21 -5.06 -1.89 -5.85
CA ASN A 21 -3.69 -2.33 -6.01
C ASN A 21 -3.19 -2.13 -7.45
N GLU A 22 -3.96 -2.56 -8.45
CA GLU A 22 -3.63 -2.36 -9.87
C GLU A 22 -3.47 -0.87 -10.21
N GLU A 23 -4.38 -0.02 -9.75
CA GLU A 23 -4.28 1.43 -9.94
C GLU A 23 -2.97 1.97 -9.32
N LEU A 24 -2.68 1.63 -8.06
CA LEU A 24 -1.50 2.10 -7.33
C LEU A 24 -0.18 1.69 -7.95
N GLN A 25 -0.09 0.51 -8.55
CA GLN A 25 1.11 0.04 -9.25
C GLN A 25 1.53 0.96 -10.40
N HIS A 26 0.58 1.68 -11.00
CA HIS A 26 0.80 2.59 -12.13
C HIS A 26 0.76 4.07 -11.76
N THR A 27 0.59 4.41 -10.47
CA THR A 27 0.58 5.81 -10.03
C THR A 27 1.99 6.42 -9.98
N THR A 28 2.02 7.76 -10.06
CA THR A 28 3.24 8.55 -9.84
C THR A 28 3.74 8.51 -8.39
N LEU A 29 2.96 7.97 -7.44
CA LEU A 29 3.40 7.77 -6.05
C LEU A 29 4.62 6.86 -5.95
N TRP A 30 4.77 5.91 -6.88
CA TRP A 30 5.93 5.03 -6.94
C TRP A 30 7.24 5.77 -7.26
N GLU A 31 7.15 6.88 -7.98
CA GLU A 31 8.32 7.66 -8.43
C GLU A 31 8.92 8.48 -7.27
N ASP A 32 8.17 8.72 -6.20
CA ASP A 32 8.71 9.26 -4.96
C ASP A 32 9.55 8.19 -4.24
N VAL A 33 10.87 8.29 -4.40
CA VAL A 33 11.83 7.33 -3.84
C VAL A 33 11.74 7.26 -2.31
N ALA A 34 11.50 8.37 -1.63
CA ALA A 34 11.45 8.42 -0.18
C ALA A 34 10.18 7.73 0.32
N LEU A 35 9.03 8.05 -0.28
CA LEU A 35 7.76 7.38 -0.01
C LEU A 35 7.85 5.88 -0.32
N ARG A 36 8.37 5.51 -1.49
CA ARG A 36 8.55 4.12 -1.91
C ARG A 36 9.35 3.33 -0.88
N ARG A 37 10.49 3.86 -0.44
CA ARG A 37 11.35 3.21 0.56
C ARG A 37 10.65 3.09 1.91
N LEU A 38 9.96 4.14 2.36
CA LEU A 38 9.17 4.13 3.60
C LEU A 38 8.11 3.02 3.54
N ILE A 39 7.28 3.00 2.49
CA ILE A 39 6.20 2.01 2.36
C ILE A 39 6.77 0.58 2.26
N LEU A 40 7.80 0.35 1.45
CA LEU A 40 8.40 -0.98 1.34
C LEU A 40 9.05 -1.45 2.64
N SER A 41 9.63 -0.54 3.43
CA SER A 41 10.17 -0.89 4.76
C SER A 41 9.08 -1.31 5.75
N GLU A 42 7.86 -0.77 5.63
CA GLU A 42 6.74 -1.19 6.46
C GLU A 42 6.01 -2.43 5.90
N ALA A 43 6.06 -2.63 4.59
CA ALA A 43 5.40 -3.74 3.90
C ALA A 43 6.17 -5.05 3.98
N LEU A 44 7.51 -4.98 3.94
CA LEU A 44 8.36 -6.16 3.98
C LEU A 44 8.50 -6.69 5.41
N PRO A 45 8.50 -8.02 5.61
CA PRO A 45 8.69 -8.60 6.94
C PRO A 45 10.03 -8.17 7.56
N LYS A 46 9.99 -7.78 8.84
CA LYS A 46 11.20 -7.34 9.58
C LYS A 46 12.34 -8.35 9.50
N LEU A 47 12.05 -9.64 9.60
CA LEU A 47 13.05 -10.71 9.49
C LEU A 47 13.80 -10.66 8.15
N LEU A 48 13.11 -10.36 7.04
CA LEU A 48 13.72 -10.25 5.73
C LEU A 48 14.63 -9.01 5.64
N LEU A 49 14.16 -7.88 6.18
CA LEU A 49 14.93 -6.63 6.24
C LEU A 49 16.18 -6.77 7.11
N ASP A 50 16.08 -7.47 8.24
CA ASP A 50 17.20 -7.70 9.15
C ASP A 50 18.28 -8.60 8.51
N GLN A 51 17.93 -9.46 7.54
CA GLN A 51 18.87 -10.37 6.87
C GLN A 51 19.49 -9.81 5.59
N LEU A 52 18.72 -9.06 4.78
CA LEU A 52 19.13 -8.63 3.44
C LEU A 52 19.24 -7.11 3.29
N SER A 53 18.82 -6.31 4.28
CA SER A 53 18.61 -4.85 4.17
C SER A 53 17.59 -4.46 3.10
N LEU A 54 17.05 -3.25 3.18
CA LEU A 54 16.10 -2.77 2.17
C LEU A 54 16.80 -2.59 0.80
N ASP A 55 18.03 -2.06 0.78
CA ASP A 55 18.75 -1.75 -0.46
C ASP A 55 19.03 -3.01 -1.29
N SER A 56 19.51 -4.09 -0.68
CA SER A 56 19.76 -5.31 -1.45
C SER A 56 18.48 -5.98 -1.95
N ILE A 57 17.34 -5.78 -1.28
CA ILE A 57 16.04 -6.25 -1.79
C ILE A 57 15.64 -5.44 -3.02
N LEU A 58 15.79 -4.11 -2.97
CA LEU A 58 15.46 -3.23 -4.10
C LEU A 58 16.32 -3.51 -5.34
N GLU A 59 17.58 -3.90 -5.17
CA GLU A 59 18.47 -4.25 -6.28
C GLU A 59 18.17 -5.63 -6.89
N ARG A 60 17.75 -6.60 -6.07
CA ARG A 60 17.60 -8.01 -6.51
C ARG A 60 16.19 -8.35 -6.99
N VAL A 61 15.17 -7.68 -6.48
CA VAL A 61 13.78 -7.97 -6.80
C VAL A 61 13.35 -7.14 -8.01
N PRO A 62 12.77 -7.76 -9.05
CA PRO A 62 12.29 -7.01 -10.21
C PRO A 62 11.25 -5.96 -9.81
N GLU A 63 11.31 -4.79 -10.45
CA GLU A 63 10.47 -3.64 -10.11
C GLU A 63 8.98 -3.97 -10.07
N ALA A 64 8.49 -4.79 -11.00
CA ALA A 64 7.09 -5.20 -11.06
C ALA A 64 6.60 -5.84 -9.74
N TYR A 65 7.43 -6.65 -9.08
CA TYR A 65 7.08 -7.27 -7.80
C TYR A 65 7.09 -6.23 -6.68
N LEU A 66 8.05 -5.30 -6.67
CA LEU A 66 8.10 -4.25 -5.66
C LEU A 66 6.90 -3.30 -5.79
N ARG A 67 6.50 -2.95 -7.02
CA ARG A 67 5.26 -2.20 -7.30
C ARG A 67 4.04 -2.95 -6.79
N ALA A 68 3.95 -4.26 -7.04
CA ALA A 68 2.84 -5.07 -6.54
C ALA A 68 2.77 -5.12 -5.02
N ILE A 69 3.92 -5.24 -4.32
CA ILE A 69 3.98 -5.19 -2.85
C ILE A 69 3.54 -3.82 -2.33
N PHE A 70 4.04 -2.75 -2.94
CA PHE A 70 3.69 -1.37 -2.61
C PHE A 70 2.19 -1.12 -2.75
N GLY A 71 1.61 -1.47 -3.91
CA GLY A 71 0.20 -1.31 -4.18
C GLY A 71 -0.67 -2.16 -3.25
N ALA A 72 -0.31 -3.43 -3.03
CA ALA A 72 -1.06 -4.33 -2.16
C ALA A 72 -1.06 -3.86 -0.70
N TYR A 73 0.07 -3.36 -0.20
CA TYR A 73 0.18 -2.84 1.17
C TYR A 73 -0.74 -1.63 1.40
N LEU A 74 -0.69 -0.65 0.49
CA LEU A 74 -1.52 0.55 0.58
C LEU A 74 -3.00 0.24 0.35
N ALA A 75 -3.32 -0.54 -0.70
CA ALA A 75 -4.68 -0.87 -1.07
C ALA A 75 -5.41 -1.63 0.03
N SER A 76 -4.78 -2.68 0.58
CA SER A 76 -5.37 -3.47 1.66
C SER A 76 -5.66 -2.61 2.88
N ARG A 77 -4.68 -1.86 3.37
CA ARG A 77 -4.83 -1.00 4.55
C ARG A 77 -5.88 0.10 4.36
N PHE A 78 -5.93 0.68 3.17
CA PHE A 78 -6.91 1.70 2.85
C PHE A 78 -8.33 1.13 2.79
N VAL A 79 -8.55 0.05 2.03
CA VAL A 79 -9.88 -0.57 1.89
C VAL A 79 -10.39 -1.13 3.22
N TYR A 80 -9.52 -1.75 4.04
CA TYR A 80 -9.93 -2.19 5.38
C TYR A 80 -10.27 -1.03 6.31
N LYS A 81 -9.63 0.14 6.16
CA LYS A 81 -9.88 1.31 7.01
C LYS A 81 -11.08 2.14 6.57
N TYR A 82 -11.27 2.33 5.27
CA TYR A 82 -12.26 3.26 4.71
C TYR A 82 -13.41 2.56 3.95
N GLY A 83 -13.35 1.24 3.76
CA GLY A 83 -14.36 0.45 3.08
C GLY A 83 -14.12 0.30 1.57
N THR A 84 -15.12 -0.19 0.85
CA THR A 84 -15.04 -0.56 -0.57
C THR A 84 -15.28 0.60 -1.54
N GLU A 85 -15.92 1.68 -1.10
CA GLU A 85 -16.21 2.87 -1.92
C GLU A 85 -15.68 4.17 -1.27
N PRO A 86 -14.39 4.25 -0.95
CA PRO A 86 -13.82 5.43 -0.33
C PRO A 86 -13.58 6.56 -1.35
N SER A 87 -13.63 7.81 -0.89
CA SER A 87 -13.41 8.98 -1.74
C SER A 87 -11.91 9.23 -2.00
N GLN A 88 -11.59 10.00 -3.04
CA GLN A 88 -10.23 10.47 -3.29
C GLN A 88 -9.67 11.29 -2.11
N PHE A 89 -10.52 12.06 -1.44
CA PHE A 89 -10.14 12.80 -0.24
C PHE A 89 -9.78 11.87 0.92
N ALA A 90 -10.51 10.76 1.09
CA ALA A 90 -10.16 9.74 2.08
C ALA A 90 -8.79 9.11 1.78
N PHE A 91 -8.46 8.91 0.50
CA PHE A 91 -7.14 8.42 0.11
C PHE A 91 -6.04 9.45 0.42
N PHE A 92 -6.29 10.73 0.18
CA PHE A 92 -5.36 11.79 0.57
C PHE A 92 -5.13 11.83 2.09
N GLU A 93 -6.18 11.79 2.90
CA GLU A 93 -6.07 11.71 4.36
C GLU A 93 -5.32 10.45 4.82
N PHE A 94 -5.53 9.32 4.14
CA PHE A 94 -4.80 8.08 4.40
C PHE A 94 -3.30 8.24 4.11
N MET A 95 -2.92 8.97 3.06
CA MET A 95 -1.52 9.16 2.68
C MET A 95 -0.80 10.23 3.52
N THR A 96 -1.55 11.17 4.10
CA THR A 96 -1.00 12.32 4.84
C THR A 96 0.03 11.93 5.93
N PRO A 97 -0.21 10.91 6.79
CA PRO A 97 0.78 10.51 7.80
C PRO A 97 2.11 10.02 7.22
N TYR A 98 2.10 9.42 6.02
CA TYR A 98 3.35 9.00 5.37
C TYR A 98 4.17 10.20 4.92
N PHE A 99 3.53 11.23 4.35
CA PHE A 99 4.21 12.46 3.97
C PHE A 99 4.71 13.25 5.19
N GLN A 100 3.97 13.23 6.31
CA GLN A 100 4.44 13.84 7.57
C GLN A 100 5.71 13.17 8.10
N LYS A 101 5.76 11.83 8.14
CA LYS A 101 6.97 11.08 8.51
C LYS A 101 8.18 11.42 7.64
N LEU A 102 7.97 11.72 6.36
CA LEU A 102 9.04 12.13 5.46
C LEU A 102 9.53 13.56 5.73
N GLY A 103 8.63 14.47 6.11
CA GLY A 103 8.96 15.85 6.46
C GLY A 103 9.64 16.02 7.82
N GLU A 104 9.40 15.11 8.76
CA GLU A 104 10.04 15.10 10.08
C GLU A 104 11.49 14.60 10.06
N GLY A 105 11.92 13.99 8.97
CA GLY A 105 13.29 13.47 8.77
C GLY A 105 14.27 14.44 8.10
N GLN A 106 13.88 15.71 7.90
CA GLN A 106 14.72 16.78 7.33
C GLN A 106 15.19 17.78 8.39
#